data_AF-A0A921E0H2-F1
#
_entry.id   AF-A0A921E0H2-F1
#
_cell.length_a   1.000
_cell.length_b   1.000
_cell.length_c   1.000
_cell.angle_alpha   90.00
_cell.angle_beta   90.00
_cell.angle_gamma   90.00
#
_symmetry.space_group_name_H-M   'P 1'
#
loop_
_entity.id
_entity.type
_entity.pdbx_description
1 polymer ?
#
loop_
_entity_poly.entity_id
_entity_poly.type
_entity_poly.pdbx_seq_one_letter_code
_entity_poly.pdbx_strand_id
1 'polypeptide(L)'
;MTDPNRRRLLATSASALTAAGLVTNVSAQSLAAAPDNWMTASQGERDGAYNNSTAVPGSAGIVEGWTTDSARLRAQHAGTIDLAYGPRPRNKWDLFPAPDRMAPCLVHVHGGYWQARSRENFSCMMEGVLAAGFAAAMPGYTLAPDATLTEIVAEVHRALDWLGAEGPAHGIAGPIILSGWSAGGHLCAVGLRHPSVRAGLAMSGIYELGPLRDTYLNAKLHLSDGEIATLSPLRLPSVDKPLVLAYGTAELPALVENSRSFHAYRSARHQAGALIPVPRANHFTIYDHLRPADGLLTRAVLELGRTLRA
;
A
#
# COMPACT_ATOMS: atom_id res chain seq x y z
N MET A 1 -58.56 -11.69 -28.78
CA MET A 1 -59.82 -10.96 -28.55
C MET A 1 -59.72 -10.24 -27.22
N THR A 2 -60.14 -8.98 -27.24
CA THR A 2 -60.11 -7.92 -26.22
C THR A 2 -60.92 -8.21 -24.94
N ASP A 3 -60.36 -7.78 -23.79
CA ASP A 3 -60.93 -7.06 -22.59
C ASP A 3 -62.48 -7.03 -22.41
N PRO A 4 -63.12 -7.08 -21.19
CA PRO A 4 -62.88 -6.12 -20.08
C PRO A 4 -63.28 -6.46 -18.62
N ASN A 5 -62.68 -5.72 -17.67
CA ASN A 5 -63.21 -5.27 -16.35
C ASN A 5 -63.74 -6.28 -15.29
N ARG A 6 -63.03 -6.37 -14.15
CA ARG A 6 -63.66 -6.21 -12.82
C ARG A 6 -62.74 -5.56 -11.79
N ARG A 7 -63.07 -4.31 -11.48
CA ARG A 7 -62.66 -3.54 -10.29
C ARG A 7 -63.07 -4.26 -8.99
N ARG A 8 -62.25 -4.20 -7.94
CA ARG A 8 -62.48 -3.35 -6.74
C ARG A 8 -61.52 -3.67 -5.58
N LEU A 9 -60.88 -2.59 -5.10
CA LEU A 9 -60.64 -2.18 -3.71
C LEU A 9 -59.95 -3.13 -2.72
N LEU A 10 -58.83 -2.67 -2.17
CA LEU A 10 -58.82 -2.05 -0.83
C LEU A 10 -57.56 -1.18 -0.68
N ALA A 11 -57.80 0.04 -0.22
CA ALA A 11 -56.80 1.03 0.14
C ALA A 11 -56.26 0.74 1.54
N THR A 12 -54.95 0.94 1.74
CA THR A 12 -54.39 1.27 3.05
C THR A 12 -53.17 2.18 2.88
N SER A 13 -53.38 3.43 3.30
CA SER A 13 -52.45 4.36 3.96
C SER A 13 -51.01 4.47 3.43
N ALA A 14 -50.78 5.58 2.72
CA ALA A 14 -49.48 6.19 2.56
C ALA A 14 -48.98 6.76 3.89
N SER A 15 -47.83 6.28 4.36
CA SER A 15 -46.98 6.98 5.31
C SER A 15 -45.79 7.53 4.53
N ALA A 16 -45.77 8.85 4.35
CA ALA A 16 -44.65 9.57 3.79
C ALA A 16 -43.47 9.52 4.77
N LEU A 17 -42.41 8.79 4.42
CA LEU A 17 -41.09 9.01 4.99
C LEU A 17 -40.31 9.87 3.99
N THR A 18 -40.33 11.18 4.21
CA THR A 18 -39.36 12.11 3.62
C THR A 18 -37.99 11.77 4.17
N ALA A 19 -37.26 10.89 3.47
CA ALA A 19 -35.82 10.79 3.61
C ALA A 19 -35.23 12.06 3.01
N ALA A 20 -35.00 13.06 3.86
CA ALA A 20 -34.14 14.19 3.54
C ALA A 20 -32.73 13.63 3.29
N GLY A 21 -32.43 13.34 2.03
CA GLY A 21 -31.11 12.96 1.59
C GLY A 21 -30.15 14.12 1.85
N LEU A 22 -29.21 13.94 2.78
CA LEU A 22 -27.94 14.64 2.68
C LEU A 22 -27.19 14.03 1.49
N VAL A 23 -27.49 14.54 0.29
CA VAL A 23 -26.52 14.49 -0.80
C VAL A 23 -25.47 15.51 -0.42
N THR A 24 -24.42 15.06 0.26
CA THR A 24 -23.22 15.88 0.39
C THR A 24 -22.65 16.04 -1.02
N ASN A 25 -22.79 17.24 -1.58
CA ASN A 25 -22.05 17.66 -2.75
C ASN A 25 -20.56 17.61 -2.40
N VAL A 26 -19.92 16.47 -2.67
CA VAL A 26 -18.47 16.40 -2.76
C VAL A 26 -18.12 17.14 -4.05
N SER A 27 -17.82 18.44 -3.94
CA SER A 27 -17.18 19.16 -5.03
C SER A 27 -15.93 18.38 -5.41
N ALA A 28 -15.84 17.92 -6.66
CA ALA A 28 -14.60 17.39 -7.20
C ALA A 28 -13.56 18.51 -7.17
N GLN A 29 -12.76 18.55 -6.11
CA GLN A 29 -11.65 19.49 -6.03
C GLN A 29 -10.65 19.07 -7.09
N SER A 30 -10.24 20.03 -7.92
CA SER A 30 -9.19 19.83 -8.91
C SER A 30 -7.93 19.36 -8.18
N LEU A 31 -7.47 18.15 -8.49
CA LEU A 31 -6.14 17.72 -8.08
C LEU A 31 -5.11 18.70 -8.64
N ALA A 32 -3.98 18.85 -7.95
CA ALA A 32 -2.85 19.57 -8.53
C ALA A 32 -2.45 18.86 -9.84
N ALA A 33 -2.46 19.61 -10.95
CA ALA A 33 -1.92 19.10 -12.20
C ALA A 33 -0.42 18.80 -12.02
N ALA A 34 0.08 17.78 -12.71
CA ALA A 34 1.53 17.65 -12.85
C ALA A 34 2.03 18.87 -13.65
N PRO A 35 3.19 19.44 -13.30
CA PRO A 35 3.75 20.54 -14.08
C PRO A 35 4.09 20.07 -15.50
N ASP A 36 3.80 20.89 -16.50
CA ASP A 36 4.09 20.59 -17.91
C ASP A 36 5.59 20.37 -18.17
N ASN A 37 6.45 21.08 -17.43
CA ASN A 37 7.90 20.88 -17.45
C ASN A 37 8.48 21.03 -16.04
N TRP A 38 9.03 19.93 -15.51
CA TRP A 38 9.61 19.87 -14.17
C TRP A 38 10.72 20.91 -13.93
N MET A 39 11.54 21.17 -14.94
CA MET A 39 12.69 22.08 -14.83
C MET A 39 12.28 23.54 -14.66
N THR A 40 11.13 23.93 -15.21
CA THR A 40 10.60 25.31 -15.14
C THR A 40 9.50 25.47 -14.10
N ALA A 41 9.04 24.38 -13.47
CA ALA A 41 8.03 24.41 -12.43
C ALA A 41 8.50 25.22 -11.20
N SER A 42 7.58 25.99 -10.62
CA SER A 42 7.79 26.64 -9.32
C SER A 42 7.92 25.62 -8.19
N GLN A 43 8.49 26.04 -7.06
CA GLN A 43 8.60 25.17 -5.88
C GLN A 43 7.23 24.65 -5.41
N GLY A 44 6.21 25.52 -5.42
CA GLY A 44 4.85 25.14 -5.03
C GLY A 44 4.21 24.09 -5.94
N GLU A 45 4.48 24.13 -7.25
CA GLU A 45 4.02 23.10 -8.19
C GLU A 45 4.72 21.76 -7.96
N ARG A 46 6.04 21.78 -7.74
CA ARG A 46 6.82 20.56 -7.43
C ARG A 46 6.37 19.93 -6.12
N ASP A 47 6.17 20.74 -5.08
CA ASP A 47 5.66 20.29 -3.78
C ASP A 47 4.24 19.74 -3.91
N GLY A 48 3.37 20.45 -4.64
CA GLY A 48 1.98 20.05 -4.88
C GLY A 48 1.85 18.72 -5.62
N ALA A 49 2.78 18.42 -6.54
CA ALA A 49 2.80 17.16 -7.31
C ALA A 49 2.98 15.91 -6.42
N TYR A 50 3.53 16.07 -5.21
CA TYR A 50 3.78 14.97 -4.27
C TYR A 50 3.06 15.13 -2.92
N ASN A 51 2.30 16.22 -2.70
CA ASN A 51 1.59 16.43 -1.43
C ASN A 51 0.22 15.72 -1.40
N ASN A 52 0.26 14.40 -1.16
CA ASN A 52 -0.95 13.57 -1.06
C ASN A 52 -1.90 14.00 0.07
N SER A 53 -1.39 14.53 1.19
CA SER A 53 -2.23 14.96 2.32
C SER A 53 -3.08 16.18 1.97
N THR A 54 -2.52 17.13 1.21
CA THR A 54 -3.28 18.26 0.67
C THR A 54 -4.24 17.82 -0.43
N ALA A 55 -3.82 16.87 -1.29
CA ALA A 55 -4.66 16.34 -2.37
C ALA A 55 -5.86 15.51 -1.86
N VAL A 56 -5.79 15.00 -0.63
CA VAL A 56 -6.87 14.23 -0.01
C VAL A 56 -7.30 14.89 1.31
N PRO A 57 -8.27 15.82 1.26
CA PRO A 57 -8.86 16.42 2.45
C PRO A 57 -9.36 15.33 3.43
N GLY A 58 -9.07 15.49 4.71
CA GLY A 58 -9.45 14.52 5.75
C GLY A 58 -8.54 13.28 5.86
N SER A 59 -7.44 13.23 5.10
CA SER A 59 -6.44 12.15 5.18
C SER A 59 -5.94 11.86 6.60
N ALA A 60 -5.83 12.88 7.45
CA ALA A 60 -5.47 12.69 8.86
C ALA A 60 -6.49 11.82 9.62
N GLY A 61 -7.79 12.07 9.44
CA GLY A 61 -8.86 11.29 10.07
C GLY A 61 -8.97 9.87 9.52
N ILE A 62 -8.67 9.67 8.22
CA ILE A 62 -8.56 8.33 7.63
C ILE A 62 -7.48 7.51 8.35
N VAL A 63 -6.28 8.08 8.52
CA VAL A 63 -5.17 7.39 9.19
C VAL A 63 -5.44 7.17 10.68
N GLU A 64 -6.14 8.09 11.34
CA GLU A 64 -6.58 7.91 12.73
C GLU A 64 -7.54 6.72 12.84
N GLY A 65 -8.53 6.62 11.94
CA GLY A 65 -9.43 5.47 11.87
C GLY A 65 -8.68 4.14 11.68
N TRP A 66 -7.71 4.09 10.77
CA TRP A 66 -6.86 2.92 10.60
C TRP A 66 -6.05 2.59 11.85
N THR A 67 -5.58 3.60 12.59
CA THR A 67 -4.84 3.40 13.84
C THR A 67 -5.74 2.79 14.92
N THR A 68 -6.97 3.30 15.08
CA THR A 68 -7.95 2.73 16.00
C THR A 68 -8.27 1.26 15.67
N ASP A 69 -8.49 0.96 14.40
CA ASP A 69 -8.81 -0.40 13.98
C ASP A 69 -7.60 -1.35 14.10
N SER A 70 -6.41 -0.85 13.78
CA SER A 70 -5.16 -1.62 13.91
C SER A 70 -4.86 -1.96 15.36
N ALA A 71 -5.17 -1.07 16.31
CA ALA A 71 -5.03 -1.35 17.73
C ALA A 71 -5.89 -2.55 18.18
N ARG A 72 -7.10 -2.71 17.61
CA ARG A 72 -7.98 -3.86 17.91
C ARG A 72 -7.35 -5.17 17.43
N LEU A 73 -6.86 -5.20 16.19
CA LEU A 73 -6.20 -6.40 15.67
C LEU A 73 -4.93 -6.73 16.46
N ARG A 74 -4.09 -5.73 16.76
CA ARG A 74 -2.87 -5.93 17.57
C ARG A 74 -3.19 -6.51 18.95
N ALA A 75 -4.24 -6.04 19.62
CA ALA A 75 -4.65 -6.55 20.93
C ALA A 75 -5.04 -8.04 20.90
N GLN A 76 -5.57 -8.55 19.79
CA GLN A 76 -5.92 -9.96 19.60
C GLN A 76 -4.68 -10.86 19.43
N HIS A 77 -3.52 -10.28 19.15
CA HIS A 77 -2.27 -10.98 18.82
C HIS A 77 -1.10 -10.61 19.74
N ALA A 78 -1.36 -10.13 20.96
CA ALA A 78 -0.34 -9.51 21.84
C ALA A 78 0.98 -10.31 22.02
N GLY A 79 0.97 -11.64 21.92
CA GLY A 79 2.17 -12.48 22.04
C GLY A 79 3.13 -12.47 20.85
N THR A 80 2.74 -11.90 19.72
CA THR A 80 3.53 -11.87 18.46
C THR A 80 3.71 -10.45 17.91
N ILE A 81 3.51 -9.45 18.77
CA ILE A 81 3.64 -8.02 18.46
C ILE A 81 4.94 -7.49 19.07
N ASP A 82 5.50 -6.45 18.45
CA ASP A 82 6.71 -5.74 18.91
C ASP A 82 7.99 -6.61 19.03
N LEU A 83 8.09 -7.69 18.25
CA LEU A 83 9.25 -8.59 18.25
C LEU A 83 10.46 -7.92 17.58
N ALA A 84 11.58 -7.79 18.30
CA ALA A 84 12.76 -7.12 17.76
C ALA A 84 13.45 -7.95 16.67
N TYR A 85 13.78 -7.33 15.54
CA TYR A 85 14.65 -7.91 14.50
C TYR A 85 16.00 -7.20 14.38
N GLY A 86 16.16 -6.06 15.06
CA GLY A 86 17.34 -5.23 14.95
C GLY A 86 17.50 -4.30 16.15
N PRO A 87 18.61 -3.54 16.19
CA PRO A 87 19.01 -2.80 17.38
C PRO A 87 18.23 -1.50 17.58
N ARG A 88 17.62 -0.94 16.52
CA ARG A 88 16.95 0.36 16.62
C ARG A 88 15.53 0.21 17.21
N PRO A 89 15.01 1.23 17.92
CA PRO A 89 13.71 1.13 18.59
C PRO A 89 12.53 0.75 17.67
N ARG A 90 12.63 1.09 16.39
CA ARG A 90 11.62 0.82 15.36
C ARG A 90 11.83 -0.50 14.63
N ASN A 91 12.95 -1.21 14.85
CA ASN A 91 13.25 -2.50 14.23
C ASN A 91 12.47 -3.62 14.92
N LYS A 92 11.15 -3.58 14.75
CA LYS A 92 10.20 -4.49 15.38
C LYS A 92 9.23 -5.05 14.35
N TRP A 93 8.79 -6.28 14.58
CA TRP A 93 7.77 -6.97 13.83
C TRP A 93 6.46 -7.01 14.60
N ASP A 94 5.37 -6.89 13.85
CA ASP A 94 4.09 -7.47 14.23
C ASP A 94 3.85 -8.69 13.35
N LEU A 95 3.68 -9.87 13.95
CA LEU A 95 3.43 -11.12 13.25
C LEU A 95 2.01 -11.63 13.53
N PHE A 96 1.35 -12.07 12.47
CA PHE A 96 0.00 -12.62 12.49
C PHE A 96 0.04 -13.98 11.79
N PRO A 97 0.36 -15.07 12.52
CA PRO A 97 0.46 -16.40 11.93
C PRO A 97 -0.91 -16.92 11.49
N ALA A 98 -0.91 -17.70 10.40
CA ALA A 98 -2.09 -18.43 9.94
C ALA A 98 -2.22 -19.77 10.67
N PRO A 99 -3.40 -20.43 10.61
CA PRO A 99 -3.56 -21.80 11.12
C PRO A 99 -2.60 -22.81 10.44
N ASP A 100 -2.38 -22.66 9.14
CA ASP A 100 -1.36 -23.40 8.39
C ASP A 100 -0.06 -22.59 8.38
N ARG A 101 0.96 -23.08 9.10
CA ARG A 101 2.28 -22.42 9.15
C ARG A 101 2.99 -22.35 7.80
N MET A 102 2.60 -23.18 6.84
CA MET A 102 3.14 -23.17 5.46
C MET A 102 2.33 -22.26 4.53
N ALA A 103 1.30 -21.59 5.03
CA ALA A 103 0.54 -20.63 4.23
C ALA A 103 1.41 -19.45 3.79
N PRO A 104 1.18 -18.91 2.58
CA PRO A 104 1.88 -17.71 2.13
C PRO A 104 1.75 -16.59 3.16
N CYS A 105 2.84 -15.87 3.38
CA CYS A 105 2.89 -14.74 4.28
C CYS A 105 2.91 -13.44 3.48
N LEU A 106 1.92 -12.57 3.70
CA LEU A 106 1.98 -11.19 3.23
C LEU A 106 2.85 -10.37 4.19
N VAL A 107 4.06 -10.05 3.78
CA VAL A 107 4.88 -9.05 4.47
C VAL A 107 4.45 -7.67 3.97
N HIS A 108 4.01 -6.78 4.85
CA HIS A 108 3.54 -5.45 4.47
C HIS A 108 4.40 -4.33 5.06
N VAL A 109 5.01 -3.54 4.19
CA VAL A 109 5.84 -2.37 4.54
C VAL A 109 5.01 -1.09 4.38
N HIS A 110 4.89 -0.32 5.46
CA HIS A 110 4.04 0.86 5.49
C HIS A 110 4.57 2.03 4.65
N GLY A 111 3.70 3.02 4.39
CA GLY A 111 4.02 4.26 3.70
C GLY A 111 4.41 5.41 4.62
N GLY A 112 4.31 6.66 4.11
CA GLY A 112 4.62 7.86 4.88
C GLY A 112 5.92 8.55 4.49
N TYR A 113 6.28 8.50 3.20
CA TYR A 113 7.46 9.19 2.64
C TYR A 113 8.78 8.88 3.37
N TRP A 114 8.91 7.67 3.92
CA TRP A 114 10.06 7.26 4.77
C TRP A 114 10.32 8.16 5.98
N GLN A 115 9.39 9.07 6.30
CA GLN A 115 9.57 10.18 7.25
C GLN A 115 8.49 10.20 8.34
N ALA A 116 7.46 9.36 8.20
CA ALA A 116 6.30 9.37 9.09
C ALA A 116 5.66 7.98 9.20
N ARG A 117 4.72 7.88 10.16
CA ARG A 117 3.88 6.71 10.45
C ARG A 117 4.68 5.53 11.01
N SER A 118 3.99 4.44 11.29
CA SER A 118 4.57 3.22 11.82
C SER A 118 3.66 2.01 11.53
N ARG A 119 4.16 0.78 11.72
CA ARG A 119 3.38 -0.46 11.48
C ARG A 119 2.08 -0.49 12.31
N GLU A 120 2.11 0.11 13.50
CA GLU A 120 0.99 0.27 14.44
C GLU A 120 -0.24 0.92 13.77
N ASN A 121 -0.04 1.76 12.76
CA ASN A 121 -1.14 2.47 12.11
C ASN A 121 -1.94 1.59 11.13
N PHE A 122 -1.41 0.43 10.72
CA PHE A 122 -1.91 -0.26 9.51
C PHE A 122 -2.17 -1.76 9.66
N SER A 123 -2.05 -2.35 10.86
CA SER A 123 -2.33 -3.78 11.07
C SER A 123 -3.72 -4.21 10.57
N CYS A 124 -4.74 -3.35 10.70
CA CYS A 124 -6.09 -3.64 10.19
C CYS A 124 -6.13 -3.96 8.68
N MET A 125 -5.14 -3.52 7.90
CA MET A 125 -5.06 -3.83 6.47
C MET A 125 -4.78 -5.30 6.19
N MET A 126 -4.33 -6.06 7.19
CA MET A 126 -4.05 -7.49 7.06
C MET A 126 -5.30 -8.36 7.27
N GLU A 127 -6.42 -7.79 7.73
CA GLU A 127 -7.66 -8.53 8.03
C GLU A 127 -8.12 -9.41 6.85
N GLY A 128 -8.03 -8.90 5.62
CA GLY A 128 -8.51 -9.60 4.42
C GLY A 128 -7.70 -10.86 4.11
N VAL A 129 -6.38 -10.78 4.20
CA VAL A 129 -5.50 -11.94 3.95
C VAL A 129 -5.54 -12.94 5.10
N LEU A 130 -5.66 -12.46 6.35
CA LEU A 130 -5.82 -13.32 7.52
C LEU A 130 -7.13 -14.11 7.46
N ALA A 131 -8.23 -13.47 7.08
CA ALA A 131 -9.52 -14.12 6.86
C ALA A 131 -9.48 -15.18 5.74
N ALA A 132 -8.58 -15.01 4.76
CA ALA A 132 -8.34 -15.95 3.68
C ALA A 132 -7.31 -17.06 4.03
N GLY A 133 -6.84 -17.12 5.28
CA GLY A 133 -5.93 -18.15 5.77
C GLY A 133 -4.45 -17.94 5.41
N PHE A 134 -4.07 -16.73 4.98
CA PHE A 134 -2.66 -16.35 4.79
C PHE A 134 -2.10 -15.83 6.11
N ALA A 135 -0.79 -15.95 6.31
CA ALA A 135 -0.12 -15.24 7.39
C ALA A 135 0.10 -13.78 6.98
N ALA A 136 0.30 -12.90 7.96
CA ALA A 136 0.74 -11.53 7.71
C ALA A 136 1.89 -11.16 8.65
N ALA A 137 2.77 -10.28 8.19
CA ALA A 137 3.88 -9.76 8.97
C ALA A 137 4.17 -8.31 8.59
N MET A 138 4.44 -7.45 9.57
CA MET A 138 4.68 -6.02 9.33
C MET A 138 5.95 -5.55 10.03
N PRO A 139 7.00 -5.16 9.29
CA PRO A 139 8.20 -4.61 9.89
C PRO A 139 8.02 -3.11 10.10
N GLY A 140 8.47 -2.61 11.25
CA GLY A 140 8.80 -1.20 11.41
C GLY A 140 10.19 -0.92 10.85
N TYR A 141 10.45 0.32 10.46
CA TYR A 141 11.77 0.80 10.04
C TYR A 141 11.99 2.22 10.55
N THR A 142 13.24 2.63 10.68
CA THR A 142 13.64 3.97 11.13
C THR A 142 13.26 5.02 10.09
N LEU A 143 12.98 6.25 10.53
CA LEU A 143 12.50 7.30 9.63
C LEU A 143 13.61 8.29 9.33
N ALA A 144 13.57 8.90 8.16
CA ALA A 144 14.40 10.06 7.87
C ALA A 144 13.94 11.28 8.74
N PRO A 145 14.88 12.10 9.24
CA PRO A 145 16.31 12.10 8.95
C PRO A 145 17.17 11.21 9.87
N ASP A 146 16.58 10.46 10.80
CA ASP A 146 17.34 9.60 11.75
C ASP A 146 18.02 8.39 11.07
N ALA A 147 17.60 8.09 9.84
CA ALA A 147 18.23 7.16 8.92
C ALA A 147 18.16 7.70 7.48
N THR A 148 19.23 7.47 6.72
CA THR A 148 19.26 7.66 5.26
C THR A 148 18.35 6.63 4.56
N LEU A 149 17.97 6.89 3.30
CA LEU A 149 17.14 5.93 2.56
C LEU A 149 17.89 4.59 2.36
N THR A 150 19.21 4.64 2.21
CA THR A 150 20.08 3.45 2.19
C THR A 150 19.94 2.62 3.46
N GLU A 151 19.99 3.24 4.64
CA GLU A 151 19.84 2.54 5.91
C GLU A 151 18.44 1.96 6.09
N ILE A 152 17.39 2.68 5.65
CA ILE A 152 16.00 2.21 5.69
C ILE A 152 15.82 0.96 4.83
N VAL A 153 16.36 0.95 3.61
CA VAL A 153 16.33 -0.24 2.74
C VAL A 153 17.08 -1.41 3.39
N ALA A 154 18.24 -1.15 3.98
CA ALA A 154 19.01 -2.16 4.70
C ALA A 154 18.26 -2.72 5.92
N GLU A 155 17.47 -1.89 6.62
CA GLU A 155 16.60 -2.34 7.71
C GLU A 155 15.49 -3.27 7.24
N VAL A 156 14.85 -2.99 6.11
CA VAL A 156 13.83 -3.87 5.54
C VAL A 156 14.44 -5.21 5.10
N HIS A 157 15.64 -5.21 4.51
CA HIS A 157 16.35 -6.44 4.18
C HIS A 157 16.68 -7.26 5.43
N ARG A 158 17.24 -6.64 6.48
CA ARG A 158 17.48 -7.32 7.76
C ARG A 158 16.20 -7.89 8.37
N ALA A 159 15.08 -7.19 8.23
CA ALA A 159 13.80 -7.69 8.69
C ALA A 159 13.42 -8.98 7.93
N LEU A 160 13.57 -9.00 6.60
CA LEU A 160 13.28 -10.18 5.76
C LEU A 160 14.22 -11.36 6.05
N ASP A 161 15.50 -11.10 6.31
CA ASP A 161 16.46 -12.12 6.77
C ASP A 161 16.01 -12.72 8.11
N TRP A 162 15.65 -11.86 9.07
CA TRP A 162 15.12 -12.28 10.37
C TRP A 162 13.85 -13.12 10.23
N LEU A 163 12.90 -12.70 9.39
CA LEU A 163 11.66 -13.45 9.19
C LEU A 163 11.92 -14.82 8.55
N GLY A 164 12.89 -14.92 7.64
CA GLY A 164 13.30 -16.19 7.06
C GLY A 164 13.91 -17.16 8.10
N ALA A 165 14.69 -16.64 9.05
CA ALA A 165 15.35 -17.44 10.07
C ALA A 165 14.44 -17.78 11.26
N GLU A 166 13.74 -16.78 11.81
CA GLU A 166 13.00 -16.87 13.08
C GLU A 166 11.50 -17.05 12.87
N GLY A 167 10.96 -16.67 11.70
CA GLY A 167 9.54 -16.81 11.35
C GLY A 167 8.98 -18.22 11.63
N PRO A 168 9.69 -19.32 11.31
CA PRO A 168 9.23 -20.67 11.62
C PRO A 168 8.96 -20.93 13.10
N ALA A 169 9.72 -20.33 14.02
CA ALA A 169 9.47 -20.43 15.47
C ALA A 169 8.18 -19.70 15.88
N HIS A 170 7.76 -18.71 15.08
CA HIS A 170 6.54 -17.92 15.26
C HIS A 170 5.38 -18.40 14.37
N GLY A 171 5.47 -19.60 13.78
CA GLY A 171 4.38 -20.16 12.96
C GLY A 171 4.28 -19.60 11.54
N ILE A 172 5.33 -18.93 11.04
CA ILE A 172 5.39 -18.38 9.67
C ILE A 172 6.56 -19.04 8.93
N ALA A 173 6.28 -20.05 8.12
CA ALA A 173 7.27 -20.80 7.35
C ALA A 173 6.94 -20.91 5.85
N GLY A 174 5.82 -20.32 5.42
CA GLY A 174 5.41 -20.30 4.02
C GLY A 174 6.16 -19.26 3.17
N PRO A 175 5.88 -19.23 1.85
CA PRO A 175 6.53 -18.30 0.93
C PRO A 175 6.13 -16.85 1.24
N ILE A 176 7.10 -15.92 1.13
CA ILE A 176 6.89 -14.50 1.39
C ILE A 176 6.42 -13.79 0.11
N ILE A 177 5.29 -13.09 0.23
CA ILE A 177 4.81 -12.08 -0.72
C ILE A 177 5.08 -10.73 -0.07
N LEU A 178 5.95 -9.91 -0.67
CA LEU A 178 6.25 -8.58 -0.15
C LEU A 178 5.26 -7.56 -0.70
N SER A 179 4.68 -6.74 0.15
CA SER A 179 3.79 -5.66 -0.25
C SER A 179 4.17 -4.36 0.43
N GLY A 180 3.70 -3.26 -0.14
CA GLY A 180 3.81 -1.99 0.53
C GLY A 180 3.02 -0.89 -0.16
N TRP A 181 2.73 0.16 0.60
CA TRP A 181 1.95 1.31 0.16
C TRP A 181 2.80 2.58 0.14
N SER A 182 2.71 3.40 -0.91
CA SER A 182 3.44 4.66 -1.03
C SER A 182 4.97 4.46 -0.95
N ALA A 183 5.66 5.09 0.00
CA ALA A 183 7.05 4.78 0.34
C ALA A 183 7.30 3.27 0.60
N GLY A 184 6.33 2.54 1.14
CA GLY A 184 6.39 1.09 1.27
C GLY A 184 6.28 0.36 -0.08
N GLY A 185 5.57 0.92 -1.05
CA GLY A 185 5.51 0.40 -2.42
C GLY A 185 6.86 0.50 -3.14
N HIS A 186 7.62 1.57 -2.86
CA HIS A 186 9.03 1.66 -3.23
C HIS A 186 9.87 0.59 -2.55
N LEU A 187 9.76 0.44 -1.22
CA LEU A 187 10.52 -0.55 -0.45
C LEU A 187 10.19 -2.00 -0.90
N CYS A 188 8.93 -2.26 -1.29
CA CYS A 188 8.51 -3.50 -1.92
C CYS A 188 9.23 -3.74 -3.25
N ALA A 189 9.27 -2.74 -4.13
CA ALA A 189 9.93 -2.86 -5.43
C ALA A 189 11.46 -3.06 -5.31
N VAL A 190 12.12 -2.34 -4.40
CA VAL A 190 13.55 -2.54 -4.12
C VAL A 190 13.79 -3.90 -3.47
N GLY A 191 12.99 -4.25 -2.46
CA GLY A 191 13.10 -5.50 -1.69
C GLY A 191 12.70 -6.76 -2.47
N LEU A 192 12.08 -6.64 -3.64
CA LEU A 192 11.70 -7.78 -4.49
C LEU A 192 12.90 -8.68 -4.83
N ARG A 193 14.11 -8.11 -4.94
CA ARG A 193 15.36 -8.88 -5.21
C ARG A 193 15.81 -9.74 -4.03
N HIS A 194 15.26 -9.54 -2.83
CA HIS A 194 15.63 -10.32 -1.67
C HIS A 194 15.35 -11.82 -1.89
N PRO A 195 16.28 -12.74 -1.58
CA PRO A 195 16.11 -14.17 -1.85
C PRO A 195 14.84 -14.79 -1.25
N SER A 196 14.47 -14.36 -0.04
CA SER A 196 13.27 -14.85 0.66
C SER A 196 11.94 -14.44 0.01
N VAL A 197 11.93 -13.33 -0.75
CA VAL A 197 10.71 -12.80 -1.38
C VAL A 197 10.42 -13.55 -2.67
N ARG A 198 9.19 -14.02 -2.87
CA ARG A 198 8.78 -14.79 -4.06
C ARG A 198 7.91 -14.02 -5.04
N ALA A 199 7.13 -13.06 -4.55
CA ALA A 199 6.31 -12.17 -5.35
C ALA A 199 6.07 -10.85 -4.60
N GLY A 200 5.43 -9.87 -5.24
CA GLY A 200 5.00 -8.69 -4.52
C GLY A 200 3.78 -7.94 -5.05
N LEU A 201 3.29 -7.04 -4.20
CA LEU A 201 2.22 -6.08 -4.47
C LEU A 201 2.66 -4.68 -4.02
N ALA A 202 3.02 -3.82 -4.96
CA ALA A 202 3.39 -2.44 -4.67
C ALA A 202 2.23 -1.49 -5.04
N MET A 203 1.75 -0.74 -4.05
CA MET A 203 0.58 0.13 -4.17
C MET A 203 1.02 1.59 -4.10
N SER A 204 0.64 2.38 -5.10
CA SER A 204 0.85 3.83 -5.15
C SER A 204 2.30 4.24 -4.88
N GLY A 205 3.26 3.43 -5.34
CA GLY A 205 4.66 3.58 -5.01
C GLY A 205 5.37 4.69 -5.80
N ILE A 206 6.58 5.01 -5.36
CA ILE A 206 7.47 5.95 -6.03
C ILE A 206 8.67 5.16 -6.55
N TYR A 207 8.85 5.15 -7.86
CA TYR A 207 9.83 4.28 -8.53
C TYR A 207 10.96 5.07 -9.19
N GLU A 208 10.83 6.39 -9.26
CA GLU A 208 11.85 7.35 -9.64
C GLU A 208 11.99 8.43 -8.55
N LEU A 209 13.13 8.46 -7.87
CA LEU A 209 13.37 9.33 -6.71
C LEU A 209 13.89 10.73 -7.08
N GLY A 210 14.42 10.90 -8.30
CA GLY A 210 14.97 12.15 -8.83
C GLY A 210 14.12 13.38 -8.50
N PRO A 211 12.83 13.40 -8.91
CA PRO A 211 11.95 14.53 -8.67
C PRO A 211 11.79 14.89 -7.19
N LEU A 212 11.87 13.92 -6.27
CA LEU A 212 11.67 14.19 -4.84
C LEU A 212 12.72 15.15 -4.29
N ARG A 213 13.93 15.19 -4.88
CA ARG A 213 15.01 16.09 -4.47
C ARG A 213 14.60 17.56 -4.57
N ASP A 214 13.74 17.90 -5.52
CA ASP A 214 13.29 19.26 -5.80
C ASP A 214 12.00 19.63 -5.05
N THR A 215 11.60 18.80 -4.06
CA THR A 215 10.39 19.01 -3.25
C THR A 215 10.75 19.19 -1.78
N TYR A 216 9.78 19.67 -0.99
CA TYR A 216 9.86 19.78 0.46
C TYR A 216 10.26 18.48 1.16
N LEU A 217 9.99 17.32 0.54
CA LEU A 217 10.34 16.01 1.10
C LEU A 217 11.85 15.83 1.28
N ASN A 218 12.65 16.49 0.43
CA ASN A 218 14.10 16.37 0.50
C ASN A 218 14.71 17.06 1.72
N ALA A 219 13.96 17.91 2.43
CA ALA A 219 14.39 18.56 3.67
C ALA A 219 14.69 17.56 4.80
N LYS A 220 14.13 16.33 4.75
CA LYS A 220 14.53 15.24 5.66
C LYS A 220 15.25 14.11 4.95
N LEU A 221 14.92 13.84 3.69
CA LEU A 221 15.49 12.69 2.97
C LEU A 221 16.96 12.89 2.62
N HIS A 222 17.38 14.13 2.33
CA HIS A 222 18.75 14.47 1.92
C HIS A 222 19.29 13.53 0.82
N LEU A 223 18.47 13.24 -0.20
CA LEU A 223 18.77 12.21 -1.20
C LEU A 223 20.06 12.51 -1.96
N SER A 224 21.06 11.66 -1.77
CA SER A 224 22.32 11.69 -2.52
C SER A 224 22.15 11.19 -3.96
N ASP A 225 23.08 11.54 -4.86
CA ASP A 225 23.07 11.00 -6.24
C ASP A 225 23.18 9.48 -6.26
N GLY A 226 23.97 8.93 -5.33
CA GLY A 226 24.11 7.49 -5.13
C GLY A 226 22.77 6.85 -4.77
N GLU A 227 22.02 7.41 -3.82
CA GLU A 227 20.70 6.88 -3.45
C GLU A 227 19.70 6.97 -4.59
N ILE A 228 19.65 8.09 -5.31
CA ILE A 228 18.74 8.21 -6.44
C ILE A 228 19.09 7.19 -7.53
N ALA A 229 20.38 7.00 -7.84
CA ALA A 229 20.82 6.05 -8.85
C ALA A 229 20.58 4.58 -8.44
N THR A 230 20.80 4.24 -7.17
CA THR A 230 20.79 2.85 -6.70
C THR A 230 19.49 2.42 -6.02
N LEU A 231 18.62 3.37 -5.67
CA LEU A 231 17.36 3.11 -4.99
C LEU A 231 16.15 3.58 -5.77
N SER A 232 16.27 4.05 -7.01
CA SER A 232 15.10 4.26 -7.90
C SER A 232 14.82 2.98 -8.70
N PRO A 233 13.74 2.22 -8.44
CA PRO A 233 13.42 1.01 -9.19
C PRO A 233 13.41 1.16 -10.72
N LEU A 234 13.06 2.33 -11.25
CA LEU A 234 13.10 2.62 -12.70
C LEU A 234 14.52 2.67 -13.28
N ARG A 235 15.55 2.83 -12.44
CA ARG A 235 16.97 2.88 -12.83
C ARG A 235 17.70 1.55 -12.61
N LEU A 236 17.04 0.57 -12.00
CA LEU A 236 17.64 -0.70 -11.62
C LEU A 236 17.29 -1.83 -12.61
N PRO A 237 18.16 -2.85 -12.76
CA PRO A 237 17.79 -4.07 -13.47
C PRO A 237 16.49 -4.67 -12.92
N SER A 238 15.60 -5.08 -13.83
CA SER A 238 14.35 -5.74 -13.45
C SER A 238 14.60 -7.07 -12.75
N VAL A 239 13.71 -7.42 -11.84
CA VAL A 239 13.76 -8.67 -11.08
C VAL A 239 12.69 -9.62 -11.61
N ASP A 240 13.10 -10.82 -12.00
CA ASP A 240 12.25 -11.89 -12.55
C ASP A 240 11.48 -12.61 -11.44
N LYS A 241 10.55 -11.86 -10.84
CA LYS A 241 9.56 -12.31 -9.87
C LYS A 241 8.24 -11.60 -10.17
N PRO A 242 7.08 -12.24 -9.97
CA PRO A 242 5.79 -11.59 -10.13
C PRO A 242 5.68 -10.33 -9.25
N LEU A 243 5.33 -9.19 -9.85
CA LEU A 243 5.08 -7.94 -9.13
C LEU A 243 3.80 -7.28 -9.64
N VAL A 244 2.75 -7.30 -8.84
CA VAL A 244 1.54 -6.52 -9.10
C VAL A 244 1.79 -5.07 -8.70
N LEU A 245 1.46 -4.14 -9.60
CA LEU A 245 1.50 -2.71 -9.36
C LEU A 245 0.07 -2.19 -9.31
N ALA A 246 -0.30 -1.47 -8.26
CA ALA A 246 -1.63 -0.89 -8.12
C ALA A 246 -1.56 0.62 -7.90
N TYR A 247 -2.54 1.35 -8.40
CA TYR A 247 -2.70 2.79 -8.16
C TYR A 247 -4.18 3.17 -8.19
N GLY A 248 -4.56 4.18 -7.42
CA GLY A 248 -5.89 4.76 -7.44
C GLY A 248 -6.06 5.70 -8.62
N THR A 249 -7.19 5.62 -9.32
CA THR A 249 -7.41 6.45 -10.51
C THR A 249 -7.70 7.92 -10.19
N ALA A 250 -7.90 8.27 -8.92
CA ALA A 250 -8.09 9.63 -8.41
C ALA A 250 -6.91 10.09 -7.54
N GLU A 251 -5.72 9.53 -7.77
CA GLU A 251 -4.46 9.99 -7.18
C GLU A 251 -3.87 11.20 -7.91
N LEU A 252 -2.91 11.87 -7.27
CA LEU A 252 -2.07 12.87 -7.93
C LEU A 252 -1.43 12.28 -9.19
N PRO A 253 -1.35 13.03 -10.31
CA PRO A 253 -0.84 12.49 -11.58
C PRO A 253 0.56 11.89 -11.48
N ALA A 254 1.45 12.46 -10.65
CA ALA A 254 2.80 11.93 -10.45
C ALA A 254 2.81 10.50 -9.90
N LEU A 255 1.85 10.14 -9.04
CA LEU A 255 1.74 8.80 -8.43
C LEU A 255 1.16 7.80 -9.42
N VAL A 256 0.16 8.22 -10.20
CA VAL A 256 -0.38 7.43 -11.31
C VAL A 256 0.70 7.11 -12.33
N GLU A 257 1.48 8.12 -12.72
CA GLU A 257 2.54 7.97 -13.71
C GLU A 257 3.68 7.10 -13.21
N ASN A 258 4.07 7.22 -11.93
CA ASN A 258 5.08 6.33 -11.34
C ASN A 258 4.71 4.85 -11.53
N SER A 259 3.48 4.46 -11.15
CA SER A 259 3.01 3.08 -11.30
C SER A 259 2.95 2.62 -12.75
N ARG A 260 2.48 3.49 -13.66
CA ARG A 260 2.39 3.17 -15.10
C ARG A 260 3.77 3.02 -15.74
N SER A 261 4.67 3.97 -15.51
CA SER A 261 6.04 3.96 -16.01
C SER A 261 6.81 2.74 -15.51
N PHE A 262 6.71 2.41 -14.21
CA PHE A 262 7.42 1.24 -13.68
C PHE A 262 6.85 -0.08 -14.19
N HIS A 263 5.53 -0.18 -14.36
CA HIS A 263 4.94 -1.33 -15.03
C HIS A 263 5.43 -1.45 -16.48
N ALA A 264 5.36 -0.37 -17.27
CA ALA A 264 5.81 -0.37 -18.66
C ALA A 264 7.28 -0.79 -18.78
N TYR A 265 8.15 -0.29 -17.90
CA TYR A 265 9.56 -0.68 -17.81
C TYR A 265 9.75 -2.19 -17.60
N ARG A 266 8.94 -2.79 -16.72
CA ARG A 266 8.94 -4.23 -16.42
C ARG A 266 8.34 -5.05 -17.57
N SER A 267 7.22 -4.63 -18.13
CA SER A 267 6.53 -5.32 -19.24
C SER A 267 7.40 -5.37 -20.50
N ALA A 268 8.15 -4.31 -20.80
CA ALA A 268 9.11 -4.29 -21.92
C ALA A 268 10.23 -5.34 -21.77
N ARG A 269 10.40 -5.92 -20.57
CA ARG A 269 11.35 -7.00 -20.26
C ARG A 269 10.66 -8.32 -19.96
N HIS A 270 9.38 -8.47 -20.34
CA HIS A 270 8.58 -9.68 -20.16
C HIS A 270 8.45 -10.15 -18.70
N GLN A 271 8.54 -9.22 -17.75
CA GLN A 271 8.44 -9.54 -16.33
C GLN A 271 6.97 -9.71 -15.92
N ALA A 272 6.67 -10.73 -15.11
CA ALA A 272 5.31 -11.03 -14.70
C ALA A 272 4.73 -10.02 -13.69
N GLY A 273 3.40 -9.85 -13.73
CA GLY A 273 2.62 -9.04 -12.79
C GLY A 273 1.69 -8.04 -13.49
N ALA A 274 0.51 -7.84 -12.92
CA ALA A 274 -0.51 -6.96 -13.48
C ALA A 274 -0.34 -5.50 -13.04
N LEU A 275 -0.81 -4.57 -13.88
CA LEU A 275 -1.11 -3.19 -13.48
C LEU A 275 -2.59 -3.06 -13.13
N ILE A 276 -2.92 -2.73 -11.88
CA ILE A 276 -4.29 -2.63 -11.37
C ILE A 276 -4.64 -1.16 -11.12
N PRO A 277 -5.45 -0.53 -11.99
CA PRO A 277 -6.11 0.73 -11.65
C PRO A 277 -7.25 0.44 -10.67
N VAL A 278 -7.23 1.07 -9.49
CA VAL A 278 -8.29 0.99 -8.48
C VAL A 278 -9.27 2.15 -8.71
N PRO A 279 -10.49 1.88 -9.25
CA PRO A 279 -11.35 2.94 -9.74
C PRO A 279 -11.81 3.88 -8.63
N ARG A 280 -11.66 5.20 -8.86
CA ARG A 280 -12.06 6.29 -7.97
C ARG A 280 -11.31 6.34 -6.63
N ALA A 281 -10.37 5.43 -6.38
CA ALA A 281 -9.53 5.49 -5.20
C ALA A 281 -8.52 6.64 -5.32
N ASN A 282 -8.32 7.36 -4.22
CA ASN A 282 -7.22 8.29 -4.02
C ASN A 282 -6.05 7.60 -3.29
N HIS A 283 -5.00 8.35 -2.95
CA HIS A 283 -3.75 7.80 -2.41
C HIS A 283 -3.95 7.07 -1.07
N PHE A 284 -4.99 7.40 -0.30
CA PHE A 284 -5.30 6.77 0.98
C PHE A 284 -6.32 5.63 0.81
N THR A 285 -7.46 5.92 0.17
CA THR A 285 -8.58 4.97 0.01
C THR A 285 -8.26 3.75 -0.85
N ILE A 286 -7.22 3.79 -1.70
CA ILE A 286 -6.72 2.59 -2.39
C ILE A 286 -6.40 1.48 -1.39
N TYR A 287 -5.89 1.85 -0.22
CA TYR A 287 -5.40 0.91 0.77
C TYR A 287 -6.53 0.09 1.40
N ASP A 288 -7.73 0.66 1.49
CA ASP A 288 -8.93 -0.01 1.99
C ASP A 288 -9.32 -1.25 1.14
N HIS A 289 -8.84 -1.34 -0.11
CA HIS A 289 -9.07 -2.52 -0.96
C HIS A 289 -8.24 -3.76 -0.56
N LEU A 290 -7.34 -3.65 0.43
CA LEU A 290 -6.61 -4.77 1.02
C LEU A 290 -7.32 -5.35 2.27
N ARG A 291 -8.30 -4.64 2.81
CA ARG A 291 -8.91 -4.98 4.10
C ARG A 291 -10.02 -6.03 4.01
N PRO A 292 -10.97 -5.98 3.05
CA PRO A 292 -11.94 -7.07 2.87
C PRO A 292 -11.28 -8.31 2.25
N ALA A 293 -11.76 -9.51 2.61
CA ALA A 293 -11.28 -10.77 2.04
C ALA A 293 -11.51 -10.85 0.51
N ASP A 294 -12.58 -10.24 0.02
CA ASP A 294 -12.93 -10.11 -1.39
C ASP A 294 -12.49 -8.77 -2.01
N GLY A 295 -11.70 -7.98 -1.27
CA GLY A 295 -11.11 -6.73 -1.74
C GLY A 295 -10.26 -6.93 -3.00
N LEU A 296 -10.24 -5.92 -3.87
CA LEU A 296 -9.53 -6.02 -5.16
C LEU A 296 -8.04 -6.35 -4.97
N LEU A 297 -7.39 -5.73 -3.98
CA LEU A 297 -5.96 -5.92 -3.72
C LEU A 297 -5.72 -7.20 -2.92
N THR A 298 -6.63 -7.56 -2.02
CA THR A 298 -6.60 -8.87 -1.34
C THR A 298 -6.63 -10.01 -2.36
N ARG A 299 -7.58 -9.98 -3.31
CA ARG A 299 -7.65 -11.00 -4.37
C ARG A 299 -6.36 -11.08 -5.20
N ALA A 300 -5.71 -9.95 -5.47
CA ALA A 300 -4.42 -9.94 -6.16
C ALA A 300 -3.33 -10.65 -5.34
N VAL A 301 -3.27 -10.43 -4.02
CA VAL A 301 -2.35 -11.15 -3.12
C VAL A 301 -2.67 -12.65 -3.10
N LEU A 302 -3.94 -13.02 -2.99
CA LEU A 302 -4.35 -14.43 -2.96
C LEU A 302 -3.98 -15.14 -4.26
N GLU A 303 -4.13 -14.46 -5.40
CA GLU A 303 -3.72 -15.01 -6.70
C GLU A 303 -2.21 -15.23 -6.78
N LEU A 304 -1.40 -14.25 -6.34
CA LEU A 304 0.04 -14.44 -6.21
C LEU A 304 0.35 -15.66 -5.35
N GLY A 305 -0.30 -15.81 -4.19
CA GLY A 305 -0.11 -16.95 -3.31
C GLY A 305 -0.49 -18.30 -3.91
N ARG A 306 -1.53 -18.37 -4.76
CA ARG A 306 -1.88 -19.59 -5.50
C ARG A 306 -0.79 -20.00 -6.47
N THR A 307 -0.22 -19.05 -7.22
CA THR A 307 0.86 -19.32 -8.17
C THR A 307 2.15 -19.81 -7.51
N LEU A 308 2.35 -19.52 -6.22
CA LEU A 308 3.52 -19.97 -5.46
C LEU A 308 3.36 -21.37 -4.85
N ARG A 309 2.14 -21.90 -4.80
CA ARG A 309 1.84 -23.26 -4.33
C ARG A 309 1.74 -24.28 -5.49
N ALA A 310 1.64 -23.81 -6.73
CA ALA A 310 1.60 -24.63 -7.95
C ALA A 310 3.02 -25.03 -8.38
#